data_AF-A0A2V7C067-F1
#
_entry.id   AF-A0A2V7C067-F1
#
_cell.length_a   1.000
_cell.length_b   1.000
_cell.length_c   1.000
_cell.angle_alpha   90.00
_cell.angle_beta   90.00
_cell.angle_gamma   90.00
#
_symmetry.space_group_name_H-M   'P 1'
#
loop_
_entity.id
_entity.type
_entity.pdbx_description
1 polymer ?
#
loop_
_entity_poly.entity_id
_entity_poly.type
_entity_poly.pdbx_seq_one_letter_code
_entity_poly.pdbx_strand_id
1 'polypeptide(L)'
;MGADDRELAAMILGFLRNELALDVAQIGEHSALVTTGILDSAGLVRLAALLERRLRIRIPDRDINAENFDTIRRIQTYVKHRAPG
;
A
#
# COMPACT_ATOMS: atom_id res chain seq x y z
N MET A 1 8.42 7.76 14.55
CA MET A 1 7.88 7.62 13.18
C MET A 1 9.06 7.82 12.24
N GLY A 2 9.63 6.72 11.71
CA GLY A 2 10.90 6.74 10.97
C GLY A 2 10.76 7.33 9.56
N ALA A 3 11.87 7.78 8.99
CA ALA A 3 11.93 8.34 7.63
C ALA A 3 11.37 7.37 6.58
N ASP A 4 11.61 6.07 6.78
CA ASP A 4 11.18 4.98 5.90
C ASP A 4 9.65 4.92 5.75
N ASP A 5 8.91 5.28 6.80
CA ASP A 5 7.46 5.24 6.80
C ASP A 5 6.88 6.31 5.86
N ARG A 6 7.39 7.54 5.97
CA ARG A 6 6.96 8.66 5.11
C ARG A 6 7.32 8.42 3.65
N GLU A 7 8.49 7.84 3.37
CA GLU A 7 8.87 7.46 2.01
C GLU A 7 7.95 6.38 1.43
N LEU A 8 7.60 5.37 2.22
CA LEU A 8 6.68 4.33 1.77
C LEU A 8 5.30 4.91 1.45
N ALA A 9 4.78 5.79 2.32
CA ALA A 9 3.50 6.46 2.08
C ALA A 9 3.54 7.30 0.81
N ALA A 10 4.58 8.12 0.62
CA ALA A 10 4.74 8.94 -0.58
C ALA A 10 4.82 8.09 -1.85
N MET A 11 5.49 6.94 -1.79
CA MET A 11 5.57 6.00 -2.91
C MET A 11 4.21 5.38 -3.25
N ILE A 12 3.48 4.92 -2.24
CA ILE A 12 2.14 4.36 -2.41
C ILE A 12 1.21 5.41 -3.02
N LEU A 13 1.16 6.61 -2.44
CA LEU A 13 0.34 7.72 -2.96
C LEU A 13 0.74 8.10 -4.38
N GLY A 14 2.05 8.13 -4.69
CA GLY A 14 2.55 8.37 -6.04
C GLY A 14 2.07 7.33 -7.04
N PHE A 15 2.09 6.05 -6.66
CA PHE A 15 1.57 4.95 -7.48
C PHE A 15 0.06 5.06 -7.68
N LEU A 16 -0.72 5.26 -6.62
CA LEU A 16 -2.18 5.41 -6.70
C LEU A 16 -2.56 6.57 -7.62
N ARG A 17 -1.84 7.70 -7.54
CA ARG A 17 -2.07 8.87 -8.41
C ARG A 17 -1.65 8.62 -9.86
N ASN A 18 -0.47 8.04 -10.09
CA ASN A 18 0.10 7.95 -11.44
C ASN A 18 -0.43 6.76 -12.23
N GLU A 19 -0.56 5.61 -11.57
CA GLU A 19 -0.93 4.33 -12.21
C GLU A 19 -2.43 4.06 -12.15
N LEU A 20 -3.11 4.51 -11.07
CA LEU A 20 -4.55 4.31 -10.90
C LEU A 20 -5.37 5.59 -11.11
N ALA A 21 -4.73 6.72 -11.41
CA ALA A 21 -5.38 8.01 -11.62
C ALA A 21 -6.30 8.43 -10.46
N LEU A 22 -5.97 8.02 -9.22
CA LEU A 22 -6.77 8.31 -8.03
C LEU A 22 -6.45 9.68 -7.45
N ASP A 23 -7.47 10.32 -6.87
CA ASP A 23 -7.29 11.56 -6.13
C ASP A 23 -6.75 11.26 -4.73
N VAL A 24 -5.43 11.41 -4.59
CA VAL A 24 -4.71 11.13 -3.34
C VAL A 24 -4.66 12.33 -2.39
N ALA A 25 -5.23 13.48 -2.76
CA ALA A 25 -5.13 14.70 -1.97
C ALA A 25 -5.86 14.59 -0.63
N GLN A 26 -6.87 13.73 -0.54
CA GLN A 26 -7.66 13.47 0.67
C GLN A 26 -7.33 12.10 1.32
N ILE A 27 -6.39 11.35 0.75
CA ILE A 27 -6.01 10.04 1.26
C ILE A 27 -4.94 10.22 2.34
N GLY A 28 -5.34 10.04 3.59
CA GLY A 28 -4.44 9.99 4.73
C GLY A 28 -3.94 8.56 5.01
N GLU A 29 -2.99 8.46 5.93
CA GLU A 29 -2.42 7.17 6.38
C GLU A 29 -3.46 6.19 6.94
N HIS A 30 -4.54 6.73 7.53
CA HIS A 30 -5.64 5.98 8.13
C HIS A 30 -6.87 5.89 7.20
N SER A 31 -6.81 6.49 6.02
CA SER A 31 -7.94 6.44 5.07
C SER A 31 -8.06 5.03 4.51
N ALA A 32 -9.25 4.45 4.68
CA ALA A 32 -9.62 3.20 4.03
C ALA A 32 -9.67 3.42 2.52
N LEU A 33 -8.97 2.56 1.78
CA LEU A 33 -8.83 2.56 0.33
C LEU A 33 -9.76 1.51 -0.28
N VAL A 34 -9.74 0.30 0.28
CA VAL A 34 -10.47 -0.83 -0.29
C VAL A 34 -11.92 -0.81 0.18
N THR A 35 -12.14 -0.60 1.48
CA THR A 35 -13.49 -0.58 2.09
C THR A 35 -14.34 0.59 1.58
N THR A 36 -13.70 1.71 1.23
CA THR A 36 -14.38 2.88 0.65
C THR A 36 -14.61 2.77 -0.85
N GLY A 37 -14.05 1.74 -1.50
CA GLY A 37 -14.11 1.56 -2.94
C GLY A 37 -13.19 2.50 -3.74
N ILE A 38 -12.23 3.16 -3.09
CA ILE A 38 -11.20 3.97 -3.78
C ILE A 38 -10.22 3.05 -4.54
N LEU A 39 -9.94 1.86 -3.99
CA LEU A 39 -9.04 0.88 -4.55
C LEU A 39 -9.75 -0.45 -4.82
N ASP A 40 -9.83 -0.82 -6.09
CA ASP A 40 -10.35 -2.12 -6.52
C ASP A 40 -9.37 -3.27 -6.24
N SER A 41 -9.89 -4.50 -6.28
CA SER A 41 -9.09 -5.73 -6.15
C SER A 41 -7.89 -5.79 -7.11
N ALA A 42 -8.05 -5.30 -8.35
CA ALA A 42 -6.97 -5.26 -9.33
C ALA A 42 -5.86 -4.25 -8.93
N GLY A 43 -6.25 -3.08 -8.40
CA GLY A 43 -5.28 -2.09 -7.91
C GLY A 43 -4.51 -2.60 -6.69
N LEU A 44 -5.18 -3.37 -5.84
CA LEU A 44 -4.62 -4.06 -4.68
C LEU A 44 -3.47 -5.01 -5.08
N VAL A 45 -3.68 -5.86 -6.10
CA VAL A 45 -2.66 -6.78 -6.62
C VAL A 45 -1.47 -6.00 -7.22
N ARG A 46 -1.73 -4.92 -7.96
CA ARG A 46 -0.64 -4.10 -8.53
C ARG A 46 0.18 -3.40 -7.46
N LEU A 47 -0.47 -2.92 -6.40
CA LEU A 47 0.19 -2.29 -5.26
C LEU A 47 1.08 -3.30 -4.53
N ALA A 48 0.59 -4.51 -4.29
CA ALA A 48 1.40 -5.59 -3.72
C ALA A 48 2.63 -5.89 -4.60
N ALA A 49 2.46 -6.01 -5.92
CA ALA A 49 3.56 -6.25 -6.84
C ALA A 49 4.61 -5.11 -6.83
N LEU A 50 4.18 -3.85 -6.70
CA LEU A 50 5.09 -2.72 -6.54
C LEU A 50 5.96 -2.88 -5.28
N LEU A 51 5.33 -3.21 -4.14
CA LEU A 51 6.01 -3.38 -2.86
C LEU A 51 6.98 -4.57 -2.91
N GLU A 52 6.57 -5.71 -3.47
CA GLU A 52 7.43 -6.87 -3.68
C GLU A 52 8.68 -6.50 -4.47
N ARG A 53 8.52 -5.79 -5.60
CA ARG A 53 9.65 -5.39 -6.44
C ARG A 53 10.55 -4.37 -5.75
N ARG A 54 9.97 -3.40 -5.04
CA ARG A 54 10.73 -2.32 -4.40
C ARG A 54 11.50 -2.81 -3.17
N LEU A 55 10.88 -3.67 -2.37
CA LEU A 55 11.37 -4.11 -1.06
C LEU A 55 11.99 -5.51 -1.14
N ARG A 56 11.94 -6.15 -2.32
CA ARG A 56 12.42 -7.52 -2.58
C ARG A 56 11.83 -8.54 -1.61
N ILE A 57 10.59 -8.30 -1.18
CA ILE A 57 9.82 -9.24 -0.37
C ILE A 57 8.87 -10.04 -1.26
N ARG A 58 8.32 -11.13 -0.73
CA ARG A 58 7.24 -11.89 -1.38
C ARG A 58 5.94 -11.65 -0.63
N ILE A 59 4.85 -11.34 -1.33
CA ILE A 59 3.51 -11.11 -0.81
C ILE A 59 2.59 -12.19 -1.36
N PRO A 60 2.15 -13.17 -0.54
CA PRO A 60 1.24 -14.19 -1.02
C PRO A 60 -0.14 -13.55 -1.23
N ASP A 61 -0.78 -13.94 -2.31
CA ASP A 61 -2.16 -13.61 -2.69
C ASP A 61 -3.16 -13.61 -1.52
N ARG A 62 -3.11 -14.60 -0.63
CA ARG A 62 -3.97 -14.65 0.57
C ARG A 62 -3.88 -13.41 1.49
N ASP A 63 -2.73 -12.74 1.51
CA ASP A 63 -2.54 -11.53 2.31
C ASP A 63 -2.96 -10.26 1.56
N ILE A 64 -3.17 -10.33 0.24
CA ILE A 64 -3.56 -9.20 -0.61
C ILE A 64 -5.08 -8.98 -0.47
N ASN A 65 -5.47 -8.43 0.68
CA ASN A 65 -6.86 -8.23 1.05
C ASN A 65 -7.03 -6.92 1.85
N ALA A 66 -8.27 -6.49 2.07
CA ALA A 66 -8.55 -5.29 2.87
C ALA A 66 -8.01 -5.41 4.31
N GLU A 67 -7.92 -6.60 4.89
CA GLU A 67 -7.39 -6.77 6.25
C GLU A 67 -5.91 -6.37 6.38
N ASN A 68 -5.12 -6.43 5.30
CA ASN A 68 -3.71 -6.02 5.34
C ASN A 68 -3.42 -4.76 4.52
N PHE A 69 -4.26 -4.44 3.53
CA PHE A 69 -4.01 -3.37 2.55
C PHE A 69 -5.10 -2.30 2.48
N ASP A 70 -6.05 -2.30 3.42
CA ASP A 70 -7.12 -1.30 3.41
C ASP A 70 -6.60 0.13 3.65
N THR A 71 -5.53 0.31 4.43
CA THR A 71 -4.95 1.64 4.69
C THR A 71 -3.45 1.65 4.45
N ILE A 72 -2.89 2.82 4.13
CA ILE A 72 -1.44 3.01 3.96
C ILE A 72 -0.69 2.56 5.22
N ARG A 73 -1.23 2.87 6.41
CA ARG A 73 -0.66 2.45 7.69
C ARG A 73 -0.60 0.93 7.85
N ARG A 74 -1.64 0.21 7.44
CA ARG A 74 -1.64 -1.26 7.47
C ARG A 74 -0.60 -1.82 6.53
N ILE A 75 -0.49 -1.27 5.32
CA ILE A 75 0.54 -1.66 4.34
C ILE A 75 1.93 -1.45 4.94
N GLN A 76 2.22 -0.26 5.48
CA GLN A 76 3.50 0.03 6.10
C GLN A 76 3.85 -0.95 7.23
N THR A 77 2.87 -1.24 8.09
CA THR A 77 3.03 -2.21 9.18
C THR A 77 3.31 -3.60 8.61
N TYR A 78 2.53 -4.03 7.64
CA TYR A 78 2.66 -5.34 7.00
C TYR A 78 4.05 -5.53 6.38
N VAL A 79 4.54 -4.55 5.62
CA VAL A 79 5.87 -4.66 5.01
C VAL A 79 6.97 -4.62 6.08
N LYS A 80 6.87 -3.78 7.10
CA LYS A 80 7.85 -3.74 8.19
C LYS A 80 8.00 -5.07 8.93
N HIS A 81 6.90 -5.82 9.08
CA HIS A 81 6.94 -7.16 9.67
C HIS A 81 7.59 -8.21 8.75
N ARG A 82 7.75 -7.92 7.46
CA ARG A 82 8.31 -8.85 6.46
C ARG A 82 9.68 -8.50 5.92
N ALA A 83 10.01 -7.22 5.85
CA ALA A 83 11.35 -6.82 5.47
C ALA A 83 12.32 -7.35 6.55
N PRO A 84 13.33 -8.14 6.19
CA PRO A 84 14.42 -8.41 7.11
C PRO A 84 15.09 -7.05 7.41
N GLY A 85 15.16 -6.70 8.70
CA GLY A 85 15.88 -5.51 9.17
C GLY A 85 17.37 -5.60 8.84
#